data_AF-A0A8S9LXS5-F1
#
_entry.id   AF-A0A8S9LXS5-F1
#
_cell.length_a   1.000
_cell.length_b   1.000
_cell.length_c   1.000
_cell.angle_alpha   90.00
_cell.angle_beta   90.00
_cell.angle_gamma   90.00
#
_symmetry.space_group_name_H-M   'P 1'
#
loop_
_entity.id
_entity.type
_entity.pdbx_description
1 polymer ?
#
loop_
_entity_poly.entity_id
_entity_poly.type
_entity_poly.pdbx_seq_one_letter_code
_entity_poly.pdbx_strand_id
1 'polypeptide(L)'
;MSDECRETAAVENHSHRKIKQARDSTNGVDLISSLPDVILQHIFSQIPTKYAIRTSVLSKRWKHVWSETPSVDIDCYRYEPGSVYGTLARYSSPKITSFRLSISTTEAKPKQIDSLIEFAVSRSTEKLSLEFCHAYAVLRR
;
A
#
# COMPACT_ATOMS: atom_id res chain seq x y z
N MET A 1 -39.82 55.66 -40.89
CA MET A 1 -41.10 55.30 -40.24
C MET A 1 -40.88 54.00 -39.51
N SER A 2 -40.86 53.87 -38.20
CA SER A 2 -40.89 54.80 -37.09
C SER A 2 -40.28 54.05 -35.91
N ASP A 3 -39.71 54.80 -34.98
CA ASP A 3 -39.17 54.37 -33.70
C ASP A 3 -40.15 53.51 -32.88
N GLU A 4 -39.65 52.50 -32.17
CA GLU A 4 -39.98 52.34 -30.75
C GLU A 4 -38.88 51.56 -30.01
N CYS A 5 -38.30 52.23 -29.02
CA CYS A 5 -37.32 51.74 -28.06
C CYS A 5 -38.05 51.36 -26.76
N ARG A 6 -37.64 50.25 -26.11
CA ARG A 6 -37.69 49.94 -24.65
C ARG A 6 -37.56 48.42 -24.43
N GLU A 7 -36.91 47.85 -23.43
CA GLU A 7 -36.10 48.33 -22.32
C GLU A 7 -35.27 47.12 -21.81
N THR A 8 -34.26 47.44 -21.03
CA THR A 8 -33.12 46.68 -20.51
C THR A 8 -33.42 45.40 -19.70
N ALA A 9 -32.49 44.45 -19.73
CA ALA A 9 -32.04 43.76 -18.51
C ALA A 9 -30.55 43.38 -18.65
N ALA A 10 -29.72 44.05 -17.87
CA ALA A 10 -28.34 43.66 -17.64
C ALA A 10 -28.30 42.33 -16.88
N VAL A 11 -27.46 41.38 -17.33
CA VAL A 11 -27.02 40.27 -16.47
C VAL A 11 -25.50 40.24 -16.49
N GLU A 12 -25.00 41.04 -15.55
CA GLU A 12 -23.78 40.92 -14.75
C GLU A 12 -22.72 39.88 -15.15
N ASN A 13 -21.53 40.45 -15.35
CA ASN A 13 -20.21 39.84 -15.35
C ASN A 13 -20.04 38.79 -14.23
N HIS A 14 -19.94 37.51 -14.59
CA HIS A 14 -19.27 36.55 -13.71
C HIS A 14 -17.75 36.64 -13.93
N SER A 15 -17.17 37.65 -13.29
CA SER A 15 -15.75 37.81 -13.06
C SER A 15 -15.11 36.46 -12.71
N HIS A 16 -14.35 35.88 -13.64
CA HIS A 16 -13.43 34.79 -13.38
C HIS A 16 -12.34 35.30 -12.42
N ARG A 17 -12.66 35.30 -11.13
CA ARG A 17 -11.74 35.60 -10.04
C ARG A 17 -10.64 34.54 -10.10
N LYS A 18 -9.53 34.86 -10.76
CA LYS A 18 -8.26 34.15 -10.62
C LYS A 18 -7.87 34.25 -9.15
N ILE A 19 -8.20 33.24 -8.38
CA ILE A 19 -7.66 33.04 -7.04
C ILE A 19 -6.15 32.83 -7.25
N LYS A 20 -5.37 33.91 -7.13
CA LYS A 20 -3.92 33.83 -6.97
C LYS A 20 -3.71 33.18 -5.60
N GLN A 21 -3.57 31.86 -5.59
CA GLN A 21 -3.02 31.17 -4.43
C GLN A 21 -1.62 31.73 -4.22
N ALA A 22 -1.45 32.43 -3.09
CA ALA A 22 -0.13 32.69 -2.56
C ALA A 22 0.55 31.33 -2.41
N ARG A 23 1.63 31.13 -3.17
CA ARG A 23 2.50 29.96 -3.01
C ARG A 23 3.12 30.09 -1.62
N ASP A 24 2.53 29.39 -0.66
CA ASP A 24 3.21 29.11 0.59
C ASP A 24 4.53 28.42 0.22
N SER A 25 5.64 29.11 0.52
CA SER A 25 6.99 28.69 0.14
C SER A 25 7.57 27.72 1.15
N THR A 26 6.72 26.95 1.84
CA THR A 26 7.11 25.60 2.23
C THR A 26 7.34 24.83 0.93
N ASN A 27 8.54 24.94 0.37
CA ASN A 27 9.04 23.98 -0.61
C ASN A 27 8.54 22.61 -0.15
N GLY A 28 7.77 21.91 -0.99
CA GLY A 28 7.16 20.63 -0.66
C GLY A 28 8.21 19.54 -0.49
N VAL A 29 9.07 19.70 0.51
CA VAL A 29 10.15 18.81 0.86
C VAL A 29 9.48 17.53 1.32
N ASP A 30 9.66 16.47 0.54
CA ASP A 30 9.20 15.14 0.88
C ASP A 30 10.07 14.59 2.02
N LEU A 31 9.68 14.94 3.26
CA LEU A 31 10.39 14.58 4.47
C LEU A 31 10.44 13.06 4.66
N ILE A 32 9.38 12.35 4.26
CA ILE A 32 9.35 10.89 4.43
C ILE A 32 10.31 10.25 3.43
N SER A 33 10.38 10.74 2.19
CA SER A 33 11.41 10.31 1.23
C SER A 33 12.82 10.79 1.56
N SER A 34 13.02 11.65 2.56
CA SER A 34 14.35 12.03 3.05
C SER A 34 14.88 11.15 4.19
N LEU A 35 14.03 10.30 4.80
CA LEU A 35 14.40 9.43 5.91
C LEU A 35 15.49 8.41 5.50
N PRO A 36 16.46 8.06 6.36
CA PRO A 36 17.42 6.99 6.07
C PRO A 36 16.73 5.65 5.76
N ASP A 37 17.36 4.81 4.93
CA ASP A 37 16.79 3.50 4.54
C ASP A 37 16.46 2.63 5.75
N VAL A 38 17.29 2.64 6.80
CA VAL A 38 17.04 1.90 8.06
C VAL A 38 15.70 2.28 8.70
N ILE A 39 15.33 3.57 8.67
CA ILE A 39 14.06 4.02 9.24
C ILE A 39 12.89 3.59 8.35
N LEU A 40 13.05 3.65 7.03
CA LEU A 40 12.05 3.15 6.09
C LEU A 40 11.85 1.64 6.21
N GLN A 41 12.93 0.86 6.33
CA GLN A 41 12.89 -0.58 6.60
C GLN A 41 12.15 -0.86 7.91
N HIS A 42 12.42 -0.06 8.95
CA HIS A 42 11.71 -0.18 10.21
C HIS A 42 10.21 0.07 10.02
N ILE A 43 9.80 1.13 9.35
CA ILE A 43 8.38 1.40 9.03
C ILE A 43 7.76 0.23 8.27
N PHE A 44 8.41 -0.24 7.20
CA PHE A 44 7.93 -1.37 6.42
C PHE A 44 7.85 -2.67 7.21
N SER A 45 8.72 -2.87 8.19
CA SER A 45 8.70 -4.06 9.04
C SER A 45 7.52 -4.11 10.02
N GLN A 46 6.90 -2.96 10.31
CA GLN A 46 5.76 -2.85 11.23
C GLN A 46 4.40 -2.95 10.54
N ILE A 47 4.35 -2.98 9.20
CA ILE A 47 3.10 -3.03 8.44
C ILE A 47 3.01 -4.30 7.60
N PRO A 48 1.79 -4.79 7.32
CA PRO A 48 1.61 -5.93 6.42
C PRO A 48 2.23 -5.69 5.04
N THR A 49 2.82 -6.74 4.47
CA THR A 49 3.55 -6.73 3.18
C THR A 49 2.75 -6.03 2.06
N LYS A 50 1.44 -6.28 1.97
CA LYS A 50 0.56 -5.65 0.96
C LYS A 50 0.59 -4.14 1.03
N TYR A 51 0.61 -3.58 2.23
CA TYR A 51 0.61 -2.15 2.44
C TYR A 51 2.00 -1.59 2.19
N ALA A 52 3.06 -2.29 2.60
CA ALA A 52 4.42 -1.90 2.28
C ALA A 52 4.65 -1.79 0.77
N ILE A 53 4.21 -2.78 -0.03
CA ILE A 53 4.29 -2.74 -1.50
C ILE A 53 3.49 -1.55 -2.06
N ARG A 54 2.25 -1.35 -1.62
CA ARG A 54 1.40 -0.26 -2.09
C ARG A 54 2.03 1.10 -1.81
N THR A 55 2.53 1.28 -0.61
CA THR A 55 3.19 2.50 -0.13
C THR A 55 4.54 2.71 -0.84
N SER A 56 5.23 1.64 -1.26
CA SER A 56 6.51 1.73 -1.98
C SER A 56 6.44 2.47 -3.33
N VAL A 57 5.24 2.66 -3.89
CA VAL A 57 5.03 3.39 -5.15
C VAL A 57 5.24 4.90 -4.98
N LEU A 58 5.16 5.42 -3.74
CA LEU A 58 5.30 6.86 -3.47
C LEU A 58 6.70 7.40 -3.78
N SER A 59 7.72 6.53 -3.82
CA SER A 59 9.09 6.92 -4.15
C SER A 59 9.85 5.77 -4.79
N LYS A 60 10.62 6.06 -5.84
CA LYS A 60 11.48 5.05 -6.48
C LYS A 60 12.41 4.36 -5.47
N ARG A 61 12.92 5.11 -4.49
CA ARG A 61 13.77 4.56 -3.41
C ARG A 61 13.00 3.54 -2.56
N TRP A 62 11.74 3.83 -2.23
CA TRP A 62 10.95 2.98 -1.34
C TRP A 62 10.66 1.60 -1.96
N LYS A 63 10.53 1.54 -3.30
CA LYS A 63 10.42 0.27 -4.03
C LYS A 63 11.58 -0.68 -3.74
N HIS A 64 12.80 -0.16 -3.64
CA HIS A 64 14.01 -0.93 -3.34
C HIS A 64 14.09 -1.27 -1.85
N VAL A 65 13.83 -0.29 -0.99
CA VAL A 65 13.92 -0.48 0.47
C VAL A 65 12.93 -1.53 0.97
N TRP A 66 11.70 -1.52 0.45
CA TRP A 66 10.72 -2.56 0.76
C TRP A 66 11.24 -3.97 0.41
N SER A 67 11.82 -4.16 -0.78
CA SER A 67 12.31 -5.50 -1.20
C SER A 67 13.49 -6.03 -0.39
N GLU A 68 14.17 -5.17 0.36
CA GLU A 68 15.30 -5.50 1.24
C GLU A 68 14.90 -5.62 2.71
N THR A 69 13.68 -5.24 3.06
CA THR A 69 13.19 -5.24 4.45
C THR A 69 13.17 -6.68 4.99
N PRO A 70 13.75 -6.96 6.18
CA PRO A 70 13.93 -8.32 6.70
C PRO A 70 12.65 -8.94 7.30
N SER A 71 11.49 -8.29 7.13
CA SER A 71 10.21 -8.72 7.68
C SER A 71 9.20 -8.90 6.57
N VAL A 72 8.52 -10.05 6.56
CA VAL A 72 7.45 -10.39 5.62
C VAL A 72 6.23 -10.80 6.43
N ASP A 73 5.11 -10.11 6.20
CA ASP A 73 3.81 -10.40 6.80
C ASP A 73 2.78 -10.67 5.70
N ILE A 74 2.37 -11.92 5.55
CA ILE A 74 1.45 -12.40 4.52
C ILE A 74 0.15 -12.85 5.16
N ASP A 75 -0.93 -12.37 4.57
CA ASP A 75 -2.29 -12.65 4.95
C ASP A 75 -2.91 -13.48 3.81
N CYS A 76 -3.24 -14.75 4.05
CA CYS A 76 -3.76 -15.60 2.97
C CYS A 76 -5.26 -15.40 2.69
N TYR A 77 -5.96 -14.58 3.50
CA TYR A 77 -7.42 -14.41 3.40
C TYR A 77 -7.80 -13.23 2.49
N ARG A 78 -6.94 -12.20 2.38
CA ARG A 78 -7.17 -11.02 1.51
C ARG A 78 -6.30 -11.01 0.25
N TYR A 79 -5.51 -12.05 -0.02
CA TYR A 79 -4.57 -12.05 -1.13
C TYR A 79 -5.04 -12.90 -2.30
N GLU A 80 -5.04 -12.28 -3.49
CA GLU A 80 -5.15 -13.00 -4.75
C GLU A 80 -3.90 -13.89 -4.97
N PRO A 81 -4.07 -15.19 -5.27
CA PRO A 81 -2.98 -16.16 -5.46
C PRO A 81 -1.82 -15.68 -6.34
N GLY A 82 -2.14 -15.00 -7.45
CA GLY A 82 -1.12 -14.51 -8.40
C GLY A 82 -0.28 -13.36 -7.86
N SER A 83 -0.80 -12.58 -6.90
CA SER A 83 -0.12 -11.41 -6.35
C SER A 83 0.96 -11.78 -5.32
N VAL A 84 0.83 -12.92 -4.64
CA VAL A 84 1.76 -13.32 -3.58
C VAL A 84 3.09 -13.78 -4.17
N TYR A 85 3.08 -14.67 -5.16
CA TYR A 85 4.32 -15.15 -5.80
C TYR A 85 5.06 -14.05 -6.56
N GLY A 86 4.34 -13.15 -7.25
CA GLY A 86 4.95 -11.99 -7.89
C GLY A 86 5.62 -11.04 -6.89
N THR A 87 5.13 -11.00 -5.65
CA THR A 87 5.76 -10.27 -4.56
C THR A 87 7.01 -10.97 -4.05
N LEU A 88 6.93 -12.28 -3.79
CA LEU A 88 8.06 -13.09 -3.30
C LEU A 88 9.20 -13.15 -4.33
N ALA A 89 8.89 -13.21 -5.62
CA ALA A 89 9.89 -13.16 -6.68
C ALA A 89 10.69 -11.84 -6.72
N ARG A 90 10.11 -10.76 -6.19
CA ARG A 90 10.74 -9.43 -6.10
C ARG A 90 11.42 -9.19 -4.76
N TYR A 91 11.30 -10.13 -3.83
CA TYR A 91 11.87 -10.02 -2.51
C TYR A 91 13.35 -10.43 -2.56
N SER A 92 14.25 -9.51 -2.24
CA SER A 92 15.68 -9.67 -2.46
C SER A 92 16.50 -9.68 -1.16
N SER A 93 15.86 -9.54 0.01
CA SER A 93 16.58 -9.45 1.27
C SER A 93 17.40 -10.73 1.54
N PRO A 94 18.72 -10.64 1.75
CA PRO A 94 19.58 -11.81 1.97
C PRO A 94 19.29 -12.52 3.29
N LYS A 95 18.62 -11.86 4.24
CA LYS A 95 18.27 -12.44 5.54
C LYS A 95 16.86 -12.01 5.97
N ILE A 96 15.94 -12.97 6.05
CA ILE A 96 14.60 -12.75 6.60
C ILE A 96 14.67 -13.02 8.10
N THR A 97 14.43 -12.01 8.93
CA THR A 97 14.43 -12.16 10.39
C THR A 97 13.05 -12.53 10.92
N SER A 98 11.98 -12.08 10.26
CA SER A 98 10.60 -12.35 10.68
C SER A 98 9.71 -12.68 9.50
N PHE A 99 9.00 -13.81 9.58
CA PHE A 99 7.97 -14.21 8.64
C PHE A 99 6.67 -14.49 9.40
N ARG A 100 5.65 -13.66 9.17
CA ARG A 100 4.31 -13.82 9.75
C ARG A 100 3.36 -14.29 8.65
N LEU A 101 2.65 -15.38 8.91
CA LEU A 101 1.66 -15.95 8.01
C LEU A 101 0.32 -16.09 8.73
N SER A 102 -0.67 -15.34 8.28
CA SER A 102 -2.05 -15.46 8.75
C SER A 102 -2.84 -16.39 7.84
N ILE A 103 -3.35 -17.48 8.41
CA ILE A 103 -4.01 -18.60 7.74
C ILE A 103 -5.51 -18.63 8.08
N SER A 104 -6.40 -18.58 7.09
CA SER A 104 -7.83 -18.88 7.31
C SER A 104 -8.10 -20.36 7.06
N THR A 105 -8.61 -21.07 8.06
CA THR A 105 -8.90 -22.52 7.94
C THR A 105 -10.09 -22.84 7.04
N THR A 106 -10.88 -21.83 6.67
CA THR A 106 -12.13 -21.99 5.90
C THR A 106 -12.00 -21.66 4.42
N GLU A 107 -11.07 -20.77 4.06
CA GLU A 107 -10.99 -20.20 2.71
C GLU A 107 -9.63 -20.45 2.03
N ALA A 108 -8.59 -20.78 2.79
CA ALA A 108 -7.24 -20.90 2.25
C ALA A 108 -7.03 -22.26 1.54
N LYS A 109 -6.37 -22.21 0.38
CA LYS A 109 -6.00 -23.42 -0.37
C LYS A 109 -4.75 -24.05 0.25
N PRO A 110 -4.77 -25.35 0.63
CA PRO A 110 -3.64 -26.02 1.27
C PRO A 110 -2.31 -25.87 0.51
N LYS A 111 -2.33 -26.07 -0.81
CA LYS A 111 -1.13 -25.95 -1.67
C LYS A 111 -0.44 -24.57 -1.58
N GLN A 112 -1.21 -23.51 -1.40
CA GLN A 112 -0.63 -22.17 -1.28
C GLN A 112 0.05 -21.99 0.06
N ILE A 113 -0.59 -22.47 1.14
CA ILE A 113 -0.02 -22.45 2.48
C ILE A 113 1.30 -23.24 2.49
N ASP A 114 1.30 -24.44 1.93
CA ASP A 114 2.48 -25.31 1.89
C ASP A 114 3.66 -24.62 1.20
N SER A 115 3.43 -24.00 0.04
CA SER A 115 4.50 -23.27 -0.67
C SER A 115 5.02 -22.04 0.08
N LEU A 116 4.18 -21.37 0.88
CA LEU A 116 4.59 -20.22 1.69
C LEU A 116 5.40 -20.67 2.90
N ILE A 117 5.03 -21.80 3.49
CA ILE A 117 5.80 -22.43 4.56
C ILE A 117 7.14 -22.91 4.01
N GLU A 118 7.16 -23.57 2.86
CA GLU A 118 8.39 -24.02 2.20
C GLU A 118 9.32 -22.84 1.88
N PHE A 119 8.76 -21.74 1.38
CA PHE A 119 9.52 -20.50 1.16
C PHE A 119 10.13 -19.97 2.46
N ALA A 120 9.35 -19.86 3.54
CA ALA A 120 9.84 -19.38 4.83
C ALA A 120 10.98 -20.27 5.38
N VAL A 121 10.82 -21.60 5.29
CA VAL A 121 11.83 -22.58 5.71
C VAL A 121 13.08 -22.49 4.85
N SER A 122 12.94 -22.41 3.51
CA SER A 122 14.05 -22.29 2.57
C SER A 122 14.92 -21.04 2.84
N ARG A 123 14.30 -19.96 3.35
CA ARG A 123 14.98 -18.71 3.65
C ARG A 123 15.56 -18.64 5.07
N SER A 124 15.53 -19.73 5.84
CA SER A 124 16.09 -19.83 7.20
C SER A 124 15.63 -18.69 8.11
N THR A 125 14.32 -18.41 8.13
CA THR A 125 13.75 -17.32 8.92
C THR A 125 14.04 -17.52 10.40
N GLU A 126 14.60 -16.51 11.08
CA GLU A 126 14.89 -16.59 12.52
C GLU A 126 13.60 -16.71 13.36
N LYS A 127 12.53 -16.08 12.89
CA LYS A 127 11.22 -16.11 13.52
C LYS A 127 10.13 -16.42 12.48
N LEU A 128 9.49 -17.58 12.63
CA LEU A 128 8.27 -17.95 11.91
C LEU A 128 7.08 -17.83 12.87
N SER A 129 6.07 -17.06 12.48
CA SER A 129 4.82 -16.91 13.24
C SER A 129 3.64 -17.34 12.37
N LEU A 130 2.91 -18.36 12.81
CA LEU A 130 1.70 -18.87 12.15
C LEU A 130 0.49 -18.46 12.98
N GLU A 131 -0.41 -17.69 12.37
CA GLU A 131 -1.66 -17.27 12.99
C GLU A 131 -2.84 -17.94 12.28
N PHE A 132 -3.76 -18.54 13.03
CA PHE A 132 -4.92 -19.23 12.45
C PHE A 132 -6.19 -18.43 12.73
N CYS A 133 -6.72 -17.78 11.71
CA CYS A 133 -7.96 -17.04 11.76
C CYS A 133 -9.14 -18.00 11.59
N HIS A 134 -9.97 -18.11 12.63
CA HIS A 134 -11.25 -18.81 12.54
C HIS A 134 -12.27 -17.84 11.96
N ALA A 135 -12.69 -18.06 10.72
CA ALA A 135 -13.88 -17.41 10.19
C ALA A 135 -15.07 -18.00 10.93
N TYR A 136 -15.56 -17.31 11.96
CA TYR A 136 -16.96 -17.47 12.33
C TYR A 136 -17.73 -16.97 11.11
N ALA A 137 -18.16 -17.90 10.28
CA ALA A 137 -19.12 -17.65 9.22
C ALA A 137 -20.26 -16.86 9.88
N VAL A 138 -20.30 -15.56 9.58
CA VAL A 138 -21.40 -14.71 9.95
C VAL A 138 -22.63 -15.39 9.35
N LEU A 139 -23.42 -15.99 10.23
CA LEU A 139 -24.81 -16.35 9.96
C LEU A 139 -25.50 -15.08 9.43
N ARG A 140 -25.54 -14.95 8.11
CA ARG A 140 -26.46 -14.04 7.43
C ARG A 140 -27.40 -14.91 6.60
N ARG A 141 -28.51 -15.27 7.25
CA ARG A 141 -29.79 -15.45 6.56
C ARG A 141 -30.41 -14.08 6.34
#